data_AF-A0A2T2YHM3-F1
#
_entry.id   AF-A0A2T2YHM3-F1
#
_cell.length_a   1.000
_cell.length_b   1.000
_cell.length_c   1.000
_cell.angle_alpha   90.00
_cell.angle_beta   90.00
_cell.angle_gamma   90.00
#
_symmetry.space_group_name_H-M   'P 1'
#
loop_
_entity.id
_entity.type
_entity.pdbx_description
1 polymer ?
#
loop_
_entity_poly.entity_id
_entity_poly.type
_entity_poly.pdbx_seq_one_letter_code
_entity_poly.pdbx_strand_id
1 'polypeptide(L)'
;MELNQITRTDWYPSQKLIITQLSGNVDSAAINGWEQSLHKSLNLVEDQGTFKILVNLFGFKAMDFAAHKKFRTVIPETLASYGWRTGYLNLFEEAADLKLTNKRGIQCVAAAHVHQDATKIQKYEILFGKEDEHFFTNPEVTENWIKNYYADTSRVKVNAELISE
;
A
#
# COMPACT_ATOMS: atom_id res chain seq x y z
N MET A 1 19.93 -23.71 2.82
CA MET A 1 19.94 -22.29 3.22
C MET A 1 18.60 -21.71 2.83
N GLU A 2 17.68 -21.62 3.79
CA GLU A 2 16.44 -20.88 3.58
C GLU A 2 16.81 -19.41 3.38
N LEU A 3 16.47 -18.86 2.22
CA LEU A 3 16.66 -17.44 1.95
C LEU A 3 15.73 -16.67 2.88
N ASN A 4 16.31 -15.86 3.78
CA ASN A 4 15.66 -15.02 4.78
C ASN A 4 14.36 -14.39 4.24
N GLN A 5 13.24 -15.02 4.60
CA GLN A 5 11.91 -14.48 4.34
C GLN A 5 11.68 -13.25 5.22
N ILE A 6 11.10 -12.20 4.65
CA ILE A 6 10.73 -10.99 5.40
C ILE A 6 9.22 -10.80 5.30
N THR A 7 8.55 -10.76 6.44
CA THR A 7 7.11 -10.48 6.58
C THR A 7 6.91 -9.49 7.74
N ARG A 8 6.97 -8.19 7.48
CA ARG A 8 6.86 -7.19 8.56
C ARG A 8 6.12 -5.94 8.12
N THR A 9 5.52 -5.26 9.10
CA THR A 9 4.96 -3.92 8.92
C THR A 9 5.26 -3.09 10.15
N ASP A 10 5.81 -1.90 9.94
CA ASP A 10 6.16 -0.96 11.00
C ASP A 10 5.41 0.37 10.83
N TRP A 11 5.02 0.98 11.95
CA TRP A 11 4.41 2.31 12.00
C TRP A 11 5.41 3.34 12.54
N TYR A 12 5.65 4.41 11.79
CA TYR A 12 6.53 5.52 12.14
C TYR A 12 5.67 6.77 12.42
N PRO A 13 5.24 7.01 13.67
CA PRO A 13 4.24 8.03 13.99
C PRO A 13 4.69 9.45 13.65
N SER A 14 5.96 9.79 13.88
CA SER A 14 6.51 11.12 13.59
C SER A 14 6.48 11.48 12.10
N GLN A 15 6.41 10.47 11.23
CA GLN A 15 6.37 10.62 9.77
C GLN A 15 4.98 10.31 9.19
N LYS A 16 4.03 9.91 10.05
CA LYS A 16 2.75 9.32 9.66
C LYS A 16 2.93 8.25 8.56
N LEU A 17 3.91 7.38 8.70
CA LEU A 17 4.33 6.44 7.65
C LEU A 17 4.22 4.98 8.10
N ILE A 18 3.50 4.17 7.33
CA ILE A 18 3.53 2.71 7.40
C ILE A 18 4.55 2.20 6.39
N ILE A 19 5.48 1.35 6.82
CA ILE A 19 6.34 0.59 5.90
C ILE A 19 5.98 -0.87 6.05
N THR A 20 5.54 -1.49 4.96
CA THR A 20 5.21 -2.91 4.91
C THR A 20 6.09 -3.63 3.91
N GLN A 21 6.65 -4.78 4.29
CA GLN A 21 7.62 -5.52 3.49
C GLN A 21 7.28 -7.01 3.44
N LEU A 22 7.27 -7.53 2.21
CA LEU A 22 7.13 -8.94 1.91
C LEU A 22 8.21 -9.36 0.91
N SER A 23 9.10 -10.27 1.29
CA SER A 23 10.24 -10.69 0.45
C SER A 23 10.63 -12.15 0.68
N GLY A 24 11.29 -12.75 -0.31
CA GLY A 24 11.71 -14.15 -0.30
C GLY A 24 10.70 -15.07 -1.00
N ASN A 25 10.85 -16.38 -0.78
CA ASN A 25 9.87 -17.38 -1.20
C ASN A 25 8.74 -17.41 -0.17
N VAL A 26 7.52 -17.06 -0.58
CA VAL A 26 6.40 -16.80 0.32
C VAL A 26 5.23 -17.71 -0.01
N ASP A 27 4.74 -18.43 1.00
CA ASP A 27 3.54 -19.23 0.96
C ASP A 27 2.31 -18.47 1.51
N SER A 28 1.16 -19.14 1.54
CA SER A 28 -0.09 -18.54 2.03
C SER A 28 -0.10 -18.24 3.53
N ALA A 29 0.72 -18.93 4.33
CA ALA A 29 0.81 -18.74 5.77
C ALA A 29 1.64 -17.49 6.11
N ALA A 30 2.73 -17.27 5.39
CA ALA A 30 3.52 -16.05 5.50
C ALA A 30 2.75 -14.80 5.04
N ILE A 31 1.94 -14.91 3.98
CA ILE A 31 1.04 -13.82 3.56
C ILE A 31 0.04 -13.47 4.68
N ASN A 32 -0.53 -14.47 5.36
CA ASN A 32 -1.39 -14.22 6.52
C ASN A 32 -0.65 -13.47 7.63
N GLY A 33 0.56 -13.92 7.97
CA GLY A 33 1.37 -13.27 9.00
C GLY A 33 1.68 -11.81 8.65
N TRP A 34 2.01 -11.56 7.39
CA TRP A 34 2.24 -10.23 6.86
C TRP A 34 0.98 -9.35 6.91
N GLU A 35 -0.17 -9.84 6.44
CA GLU A 35 -1.47 -9.16 6.51
C GLU A 35 -1.86 -8.82 7.95
N GLN A 36 -1.70 -9.76 8.89
CA GLN A 36 -1.94 -9.50 10.31
C GLN A 36 -0.99 -8.42 10.86
N SER A 37 0.28 -8.42 10.46
CA SER A 37 1.22 -7.36 10.86
C SER A 37 0.79 -5.99 10.32
N LEU A 38 0.28 -5.93 9.08
CA LEU A 38 -0.22 -4.72 8.47
C LEU A 38 -1.41 -4.15 9.25
N HIS A 39 -2.40 -4.99 9.57
CA HIS A 39 -3.55 -4.57 10.36
C HIS A 39 -3.18 -4.15 11.78
N LYS A 40 -2.21 -4.82 12.41
CA LYS A 40 -1.69 -4.41 13.74
C LYS A 40 -1.10 -3.00 13.69
N SER A 41 -0.27 -2.70 12.70
CA SER A 41 0.34 -1.37 12.56
C SER A 41 -0.67 -0.29 12.18
N LEU A 42 -1.65 -0.61 11.32
CA LEU A 42 -2.76 0.31 11.01
C LEU A 42 -3.68 0.59 12.21
N ASN A 43 -3.81 -0.35 13.15
CA ASN A 43 -4.57 -0.11 14.37
C ASN A 43 -3.90 0.91 15.31
N LEU A 44 -2.60 1.15 15.17
CA LEU A 44 -1.86 2.16 15.93
C LEU A 44 -2.05 3.59 15.39
N VAL A 45 -2.66 3.74 14.20
CA VAL A 45 -3.03 5.05 13.68
C VAL A 45 -4.20 5.59 14.49
N GLU A 46 -4.11 6.85 14.89
CA GLU A 46 -5.14 7.58 15.64
C GLU A 46 -6.45 7.68 14.86
N ASP A 47 -7.59 7.71 15.56
CA ASP A 47 -8.90 7.95 14.93
C ASP A 47 -8.91 9.30 14.22
N GLN A 48 -9.59 9.37 13.07
CA GLN A 48 -9.57 10.54 12.18
C GLN A 48 -8.16 10.92 11.66
N GLY A 49 -7.18 10.03 11.87
CA GLY A 49 -5.80 10.24 11.49
C GLY A 49 -5.53 10.04 10.00
N THR A 50 -4.29 10.33 9.61
CA THR A 50 -3.80 10.10 8.24
C THR A 50 -2.53 9.28 8.27
N PHE A 51 -2.30 8.51 7.19
CA PHE A 51 -1.03 7.82 6.98
C PHE A 51 -0.60 7.81 5.52
N LYS A 52 0.71 7.72 5.32
CA LYS A 52 1.37 7.37 4.07
C LYS A 52 1.79 5.91 4.14
N ILE A 53 1.90 5.21 3.02
CA ILE A 53 2.37 3.82 3.01
C ILE A 53 3.47 3.57 1.98
N LEU A 54 4.47 2.79 2.38
CA LEU A 54 5.42 2.15 1.49
C LEU A 54 5.17 0.65 1.47
N VAL A 55 4.84 0.13 0.30
CA VAL A 55 4.60 -1.29 0.03
C VAL A 55 5.82 -1.87 -0.66
N ASN A 56 6.71 -2.49 0.11
CA ASN A 56 7.95 -3.07 -0.41
C ASN A 56 7.80 -4.57 -0.71
N LEU A 57 7.55 -4.88 -1.97
CA LEU A 57 7.51 -6.26 -2.48
C LEU A 57 8.81 -6.65 -3.21
N PHE A 58 9.91 -5.90 -3.00
CA PHE A 58 11.18 -6.22 -3.64
C PHE A 58 11.70 -7.57 -3.14
N GLY A 59 11.93 -8.49 -4.08
CA GLY A 59 12.37 -9.86 -3.80
C GLY A 59 11.23 -10.83 -3.46
N PHE A 60 9.97 -10.41 -3.52
CA PHE A 60 8.82 -11.30 -3.34
C PHE A 60 8.74 -12.34 -4.46
N LYS A 61 8.58 -13.61 -4.07
CA LYS A 61 8.27 -14.73 -4.96
C LYS A 61 7.20 -15.58 -4.30
N ALA A 62 6.04 -15.68 -4.92
CA ALA A 62 5.01 -16.62 -4.49
C ALA A 62 5.49 -18.06 -4.70
N MET A 63 5.31 -18.93 -3.71
CA MET A 63 5.66 -20.36 -3.81
C MET A 63 4.68 -21.15 -4.67
N ASP A 64 3.43 -20.69 -4.76
CA ASP A 64 2.37 -21.34 -5.53
C ASP A 64 1.31 -20.33 -6.02
N PHE A 65 0.35 -20.81 -6.80
CA PHE A 65 -0.74 -20.00 -7.33
C PHE A 65 -1.67 -19.46 -6.23
N ALA A 66 -1.87 -20.19 -5.14
CA ALA A 66 -2.74 -19.77 -4.04
C ALA A 66 -2.15 -18.56 -3.29
N ALA A 67 -0.85 -18.63 -2.98
CA ALA A 67 -0.09 -17.52 -2.41
C ALA A 67 -0.10 -16.31 -3.37
N HIS A 68 0.12 -16.55 -4.66
CA HIS A 68 0.07 -15.52 -5.67
C HIS A 68 -1.32 -14.86 -5.81
N LYS A 69 -2.41 -15.63 -5.70
CA LYS A 69 -3.77 -15.08 -5.72
C LYS A 69 -4.04 -14.24 -4.46
N LYS A 70 -3.60 -14.73 -3.31
CA LYS A 70 -3.87 -14.13 -2.01
C LYS A 70 -3.17 -12.79 -1.81
N PHE A 71 -1.87 -12.68 -2.07
CA PHE A 71 -1.15 -11.42 -1.81
C PHE A 71 -1.69 -10.25 -2.64
N ARG A 72 -2.25 -10.54 -3.83
CA ARG A 72 -2.76 -9.52 -4.76
C ARG A 72 -3.93 -8.72 -4.20
N THR A 73 -4.67 -9.26 -3.25
CA THR A 73 -5.85 -8.60 -2.69
C THR A 73 -5.53 -7.81 -1.42
N VAL A 74 -4.54 -8.24 -0.64
CA VAL A 74 -4.20 -7.67 0.68
C VAL A 74 -4.06 -6.15 0.65
N ILE A 75 -3.18 -5.60 -0.21
CA ILE A 75 -2.94 -4.15 -0.25
C ILE A 75 -4.14 -3.39 -0.81
N PRO A 76 -4.69 -3.74 -1.99
CA PRO A 76 -5.90 -3.12 -2.53
C PRO A 76 -7.09 -3.05 -1.56
N GLU A 77 -7.46 -4.20 -0.98
CA GLU A 77 -8.63 -4.29 -0.09
C GLU A 77 -8.39 -3.56 1.22
N THR A 78 -7.16 -3.64 1.76
CA THR A 78 -6.78 -2.89 2.95
C THR A 78 -6.87 -1.39 2.68
N LEU A 79 -6.24 -0.88 1.63
CA LEU A 79 -6.21 0.55 1.33
C LEU A 79 -7.59 1.12 0.97
N ALA A 80 -8.46 0.32 0.34
CA ALA A 80 -9.84 0.71 0.10
C ALA A 80 -10.62 0.96 1.40
N SER A 81 -10.27 0.26 2.48
CA SER A 81 -10.83 0.51 3.82
C SER A 81 -10.37 1.82 4.47
N TYR A 82 -9.40 2.50 3.85
CA TYR A 82 -8.81 3.77 4.31
C TYR A 82 -8.86 4.84 3.21
N GLY A 83 -9.91 4.81 2.38
CA GLY A 83 -10.20 5.84 1.39
C GLY A 83 -9.31 5.83 0.15
N TRP A 84 -8.48 4.81 -0.05
CA TRP A 84 -7.49 4.79 -1.12
C TRP A 84 -7.71 3.67 -2.14
N ARG A 85 -7.80 4.07 -3.41
CA ARG A 85 -7.85 3.14 -4.54
C ARG A 85 -6.47 3.05 -5.18
N THR A 86 -5.81 1.90 -5.06
CA THR A 86 -4.51 1.67 -5.70
C THR A 86 -4.62 1.71 -7.22
N GLY A 87 -3.77 2.50 -7.88
CA GLY A 87 -3.89 2.80 -9.31
C GLY A 87 -3.88 1.58 -10.24
N TYR A 88 -3.06 0.56 -9.96
CA TYR A 88 -3.01 -0.65 -10.81
C TYR A 88 -4.31 -1.47 -10.83
N LEU A 89 -5.26 -1.20 -9.93
CA LEU A 89 -6.59 -1.83 -9.98
C LEU A 89 -7.36 -1.46 -11.24
N ASN A 90 -7.02 -0.36 -11.89
CA ASN A 90 -7.65 0.06 -13.14
C ASN A 90 -7.33 -0.89 -14.32
N LEU A 91 -6.43 -1.88 -14.14
CA LEU A 91 -6.21 -2.97 -15.09
C LEU A 91 -7.25 -4.09 -14.99
N PHE A 92 -8.04 -4.14 -13.91
CA PHE A 92 -8.92 -5.25 -13.58
C PHE A 92 -10.37 -4.75 -13.52
N GLU A 93 -11.19 -5.16 -14.48
CA GLU A 93 -12.62 -4.78 -14.51
C GLU A 93 -13.35 -5.24 -13.25
N GLU A 94 -12.96 -6.39 -12.68
CA GLU A 94 -13.53 -6.90 -11.43
C GLU A 94 -13.29 -5.97 -10.22
N ALA A 95 -12.33 -5.05 -10.31
CA ALA A 95 -12.05 -4.09 -9.24
C ALA A 95 -12.88 -2.79 -9.37
N ALA A 96 -13.73 -2.64 -10.39
CA ALA A 96 -14.53 -1.43 -10.61
C ALA A 96 -15.44 -1.11 -9.41
N ASP A 97 -16.03 -2.14 -8.80
CA ASP A 97 -16.99 -2.01 -7.69
C ASP A 97 -16.33 -1.96 -6.30
N LEU A 98 -14.99 -1.87 -6.23
CA LEU A 98 -14.28 -1.79 -4.95
C LEU A 98 -14.67 -0.50 -4.22
N LYS A 99 -15.49 -0.64 -3.16
CA LYS A 99 -15.99 0.46 -2.35
C LYS A 99 -14.88 1.03 -1.46
N LEU A 100 -14.74 2.36 -1.51
CA LEU A 100 -13.88 3.08 -0.59
C LEU A 100 -14.66 3.42 0.69
N THR A 101 -14.02 3.19 1.82
CA THR A 101 -14.55 3.56 3.14
C THR A 101 -13.44 4.22 3.97
N ASN A 102 -13.80 4.94 5.03
CA ASN A 102 -12.83 5.55 5.95
C ASN A 102 -12.98 4.90 7.32
N LYS A 103 -12.40 3.70 7.49
CA LYS A 103 -12.45 2.97 8.76
C LYS A 103 -11.89 3.84 9.89
N ARG A 104 -12.68 4.06 10.95
CA ARG A 104 -12.34 4.96 12.09
C ARG A 104 -12.05 6.42 11.66
N GLY A 105 -12.51 6.83 10.49
CA GLY A 105 -12.16 8.13 9.88
C GLY A 105 -10.72 8.24 9.39
N ILE A 106 -9.97 7.14 9.37
CA ILE A 106 -8.55 7.14 8.96
C ILE A 106 -8.46 7.18 7.43
N GLN A 107 -7.51 7.96 6.92
CA GLN A 107 -7.25 8.10 5.49
C GLN A 107 -5.80 7.79 5.11
N CYS A 108 -5.60 7.03 4.05
CA CYS A 108 -4.33 6.96 3.35
C CYS A 108 -4.21 8.17 2.42
N VAL A 109 -3.08 8.89 2.49
CA VAL A 109 -2.87 10.15 1.74
C VAL A 109 -1.73 10.09 0.73
N ALA A 110 -0.95 9.00 0.74
CA ALA A 110 0.03 8.68 -0.28
C ALA A 110 0.43 7.20 -0.21
N ALA A 111 0.76 6.61 -1.35
CA ALA A 111 1.24 5.24 -1.45
C ALA A 111 2.45 5.13 -2.39
N ALA A 112 3.48 4.44 -1.96
CA ALA A 112 4.62 4.10 -2.80
C ALA A 112 4.78 2.59 -2.88
N HIS A 113 4.99 2.05 -4.08
CA HIS A 113 5.04 0.62 -4.30
C HIS A 113 6.39 0.21 -4.89
N VAL A 114 7.01 -0.85 -4.36
CA VAL A 114 8.29 -1.37 -4.83
C VAL A 114 8.17 -2.80 -5.31
N HIS A 115 8.75 -3.11 -6.46
CA HIS A 115 8.90 -4.49 -6.94
C HIS A 115 10.12 -4.64 -7.84
N GLN A 116 10.72 -5.83 -7.88
CA GLN A 116 11.92 -6.13 -8.67
C GLN A 116 11.68 -6.26 -10.19
N ASP A 117 10.43 -6.17 -10.66
CA ASP A 117 10.10 -6.37 -12.07
C ASP A 117 10.01 -5.02 -12.76
N ALA A 118 11.09 -4.63 -13.43
CA ALA A 118 11.22 -3.32 -14.05
C ALA A 118 10.17 -3.08 -15.14
N THR A 119 9.87 -4.08 -15.96
CA THR A 119 8.88 -3.96 -17.04
C THR A 119 7.49 -3.71 -16.47
N LYS A 120 7.09 -4.49 -15.45
CA LYS A 120 5.80 -4.31 -14.78
C LYS A 120 5.69 -2.94 -14.12
N ILE A 121 6.72 -2.56 -13.36
CA ILE A 121 6.70 -1.33 -12.57
C ILE A 121 6.75 -0.08 -13.44
N GLN A 122 7.57 -0.05 -14.49
CA GLN A 122 7.59 1.07 -15.43
C GLN A 122 6.23 1.26 -16.10
N LYS A 123 5.57 0.16 -16.48
CA LYS A 123 4.20 0.22 -17.02
C LYS A 123 3.22 0.79 -15.99
N TYR A 124 3.31 0.38 -14.73
CA TYR A 124 2.42 0.89 -13.68
C TYR A 124 2.66 2.37 -13.42
N GLU A 125 3.91 2.81 -13.36
CA GLU A 125 4.26 4.22 -13.20
C GLU A 125 3.70 5.08 -14.34
N ILE A 126 3.87 4.65 -15.60
CA ILE A 126 3.37 5.39 -16.76
C ILE A 126 1.84 5.49 -16.76
N LEU A 127 1.13 4.41 -16.39
CA LEU A 127 -0.32 4.35 -16.49
C LEU A 127 -1.03 4.92 -15.25
N PHE A 128 -0.41 4.82 -14.09
CA PHE A 128 -1.08 5.03 -12.80
C PHE A 128 -0.30 5.91 -11.82
N GLY A 129 0.94 6.29 -12.16
CA GLY A 129 1.71 7.25 -11.38
C GLY A 129 1.02 8.60 -11.33
N LYS A 130 0.94 9.18 -10.13
CA LYS A 130 0.29 10.47 -9.84
C LYS A 130 0.97 11.11 -8.63
N GLU A 131 0.66 12.37 -8.36
CA GLU A 131 1.30 13.20 -7.32
C GLU A 131 1.45 12.48 -5.96
N ASP A 132 0.46 11.66 -5.59
CA ASP A 132 0.36 10.95 -4.31
C ASP A 132 0.57 9.43 -4.42
N GLU A 133 0.81 8.88 -5.63
CA GLU A 133 1.06 7.46 -5.85
C GLU A 133 2.15 7.20 -6.88
N HIS A 134 3.18 6.44 -6.51
CA HIS A 134 4.27 6.11 -7.43
C HIS A 134 4.73 4.65 -7.30
N PHE A 135 5.31 4.13 -8.39
CA PHE A 135 5.77 2.76 -8.55
C PHE A 135 7.26 2.73 -8.89
N PHE A 136 8.05 2.01 -8.09
CA PHE A 136 9.51 2.05 -8.15
C PHE A 136 10.13 0.65 -8.18
N THR A 137 11.33 0.57 -8.74
CA THR A 137 12.15 -0.66 -8.74
C THR A 137 13.23 -0.65 -7.66
N ASN A 138 13.52 0.51 -7.07
CA ASN A 138 14.56 0.69 -6.07
C ASN A 138 13.94 1.02 -4.69
N PRO A 139 14.11 0.16 -3.67
CA PRO A 139 13.61 0.40 -2.32
C PRO A 139 14.08 1.72 -1.69
N GLU A 140 15.35 2.08 -1.84
CA GLU A 140 15.95 3.27 -1.21
C GLU A 140 15.37 4.57 -1.79
N VAL A 141 15.25 4.63 -3.12
CA VAL A 141 14.63 5.77 -3.82
C VAL A 141 13.19 5.95 -3.37
N THR A 142 12.46 4.84 -3.24
CA THR A 142 11.06 4.83 -2.80
C THR A 142 10.91 5.34 -1.39
N GLU A 143 11.74 4.84 -0.48
CA GLU A 143 11.72 5.23 0.92
C GLU A 143 12.04 6.71 1.08
N ASN A 144 13.01 7.22 0.32
CA ASN A 144 13.30 8.64 0.29
C ASN A 144 12.10 9.45 -0.22
N TRP A 145 11.45 9.02 -1.31
CA TRP A 145 10.29 9.72 -1.86
C TRP A 145 9.15 9.81 -0.84
N ILE A 146 8.70 8.69 -0.28
CA ILE A 146 7.53 8.66 0.61
C ILE A 146 7.80 9.40 1.93
N LYS A 147 9.04 9.37 2.45
CA LYS A 147 9.41 10.12 3.66
C LYS A 147 9.31 11.62 3.46
N ASN A 148 9.73 12.10 2.27
CA ASN A 148 9.69 13.52 1.90
C ASN A 148 8.38 13.96 1.26
N TYR A 149 7.40 13.06 1.05
CA TYR A 149 6.08 13.46 0.60
C TYR A 149 5.35 14.25 1.70
N TYR A 150 4.92 15.46 1.36
CA TYR A 150 4.06 16.31 2.17
C TYR A 150 2.75 16.49 1.43
N ALA A 151 1.64 16.02 2.03
CA ALA A 151 0.33 16.29 1.48
C ALA A 151 0.07 17.80 1.57
N ASP A 152 -0.29 18.43 0.46
CA ASP A 152 -0.82 19.80 0.48
C ASP A 152 -2.15 19.78 1.27
N THR A 153 -2.10 20.31 2.49
CA THR A 153 -3.23 20.30 3.44
C THR A 153 -4.41 21.16 2.98
N SER A 154 -4.25 21.93 1.89
CA SER A 154 -5.34 22.69 1.28
C SER A 154 -6.38 21.81 0.56
N ARG A 155 -6.03 20.58 0.15
CA ARG A 155 -6.94 19.67 -0.59
C ARG A 155 -7.84 18.80 0.28
N VAL A 156 -7.48 18.56 1.55
CA VAL A 156 -8.25 17.68 2.47
C VAL A 156 -9.64 18.25 2.79
N LYS A 157 -9.82 19.57 2.68
CA LYS A 157 -11.11 20.23 2.98
C LYS A 157 -12.18 20.03 1.91
N VAL A 158 -11.82 19.77 0.66
CA VAL A 158 -12.78 19.79 -0.46
C VAL A 158 -13.72 18.58 -0.46
N ASN A 159 -13.28 17.43 0.08
CA ASN A 159 -14.12 16.21 0.12
C ASN A 159 -15.05 16.13 1.34
N ALA A 160 -14.90 17.00 2.33
CA ALA A 160 -15.78 17.03 3.50
C ALA A 160 -17.07 17.85 3.26
N GLU A 161 -17.09 18.71 2.24
CA GLU A 161 -18.24 19.57 1.92
C GLU A 161 -19.21 18.97 0.89
N LEU A 162 -18.88 17.80 0.29
CA LEU A 162 -19.70 17.14 -0.74
C LEU A 162 -20.57 15.99 -0.22
N ILE A 163 -20.71 15.82 1.11
CA ILE A 163 -21.56 14.79 1.74
C ILE A 163 -22.63 15.43 2.65
N SER A 164 -23.06 16.65 2.31
CA SER A 164 -24.17 17.31 2.99
C SER A 164 -25.02 18.11 2.02
N GLU A 165 -25.69 17.43 1.08
CA GLU A 165 -26.95 17.85 0.46
C GLU A 165 -27.85 16.64 0.21
#